data_AF-A0A3M2B1M0-F1
#
_entry.id   AF-A0A3M2B1M0-F1
#
_cell.length_a   1.000
_cell.length_b   1.000
_cell.length_c   1.000
_cell.angle_alpha   90.00
_cell.angle_beta   90.00
_cell.angle_gamma   90.00
#
_symmetry.space_group_name_H-M   'P 1'
#
loop_
_entity.id
_entity.type
_entity.pdbx_description
1 polymer ?
#
loop_
_entity_poly.entity_id
_entity_poly.type
_entity_poly.pdbx_seq_one_letter_code
_entity_poly.pdbx_strand_id
1 'polypeptide(L)'
;MDTREEALTLAKETVKLLLEMGTSLDEQYRRFRELRLLTDDLSFQSALLNVEHAFFMTVQSLNILREQLRLLEVASKKGEVY
;
A
#
# COMPACT_ATOMS: atom_id res chain seq x y z
N MET A 1 -20.94 -15.20 19.87
CA MET A 1 -20.42 -14.62 18.62
C MET A 1 -18.92 -14.84 18.64
N ASP A 2 -18.36 -15.56 17.68
CA ASP A 2 -16.92 -15.83 17.64
C ASP A 2 -16.21 -14.62 17.02
N THR A 3 -15.78 -13.70 17.89
CA THR A 3 -15.11 -12.44 17.50
C THR A 3 -13.82 -12.67 16.72
N ARG A 4 -13.25 -13.89 16.76
CA ARG A 4 -12.07 -14.28 15.98
C ARG A 4 -12.38 -14.44 14.50
N GLU A 5 -13.52 -15.05 14.17
CA GLU A 5 -13.94 -15.26 12.79
C GLU A 5 -14.27 -13.92 12.11
N GLU A 6 -14.87 -12.99 12.86
CA GLU A 6 -15.12 -11.61 12.42
C GLU A 6 -13.81 -10.86 12.17
N ALA A 7 -12.83 -10.96 13.07
CA ALA A 7 -11.52 -10.34 12.90
C ALA A 7 -10.77 -10.86 11.65
N LEU A 8 -10.83 -12.18 11.39
CA LEU A 8 -10.22 -12.79 10.21
C LEU A 8 -10.95 -12.38 8.92
N THR A 9 -12.27 -12.24 8.96
CA THR A 9 -13.06 -11.76 7.83
C THR A 9 -12.68 -10.31 7.50
N LEU A 10 -12.61 -9.45 8.52
CA LEU A 10 -12.20 -8.05 8.37
C LEU A 10 -10.77 -7.93 7.82
N ALA A 11 -9.84 -8.76 8.29
CA ALA A 11 -8.46 -8.78 7.78
C ALA A 11 -8.42 -9.13 6.28
N LYS A 12 -9.20 -10.12 5.83
CA LYS A 12 -9.30 -10.51 4.41
C LYS A 12 -9.91 -9.41 3.56
N GLU A 13 -10.97 -8.76 4.04
CA GLU A 13 -11.58 -7.61 3.36
C GLU A 13 -10.60 -6.44 3.25
N THR A 14 -9.85 -6.17 4.31
CA THR A 14 -8.81 -5.13 4.32
C THR A 14 -7.71 -5.43 3.30
N VAL A 15 -7.27 -6.68 3.18
CA VAL A 15 -6.29 -7.09 2.15
C VAL A 15 -6.81 -6.82 0.74
N LYS A 16 -8.10 -7.04 0.46
CA LYS A 16 -8.70 -6.71 -0.84
C LYS A 16 -8.67 -5.21 -1.12
N LEU A 17 -9.07 -4.39 -0.14
CA LEU A 17 -9.03 -2.93 -0.25
C LEU A 17 -7.61 -2.41 -0.52
N LEU A 18 -6.60 -2.97 0.16
CA LEU A 18 -5.19 -2.63 -0.08
C LEU A 18 -4.74 -2.96 -1.52
N LEU A 19 -5.25 -4.04 -2.12
CA LEU A 19 -4.96 -4.39 -3.51
C LEU A 19 -5.63 -3.42 -4.49
N GLU A 20 -6.89 -3.05 -4.24
CA GLU A 20 -7.63 -2.07 -5.05
C GLU A 20 -6.98 -0.68 -5.00
N MET A 21 -6.48 -0.28 -3.82
CA MET A 21 -5.68 0.95 -3.67
C MET A 21 -4.42 0.92 -4.54
N GLY A 22 -3.79 -0.25 -4.70
CA GLY A 22 -2.62 -0.43 -5.56
C GLY A 22 -2.87 0.03 -7.00
N THR A 23 -4.04 -0.29 -7.57
CA THR A 23 -4.41 0.15 -8.92
C THR A 23 -4.55 1.68 -9.02
N SER A 24 -5.08 2.33 -7.98
CA SER A 24 -5.18 3.79 -7.94
C SER A 24 -3.80 4.46 -7.82
N LEU A 25 -2.85 3.80 -7.15
CA LEU A 25 -1.48 4.27 -7.00
C LEU A 25 -0.69 4.21 -8.31
N ASP A 26 -0.93 3.21 -9.15
CA ASP A 26 -0.29 3.12 -10.48
C ASP A 26 -0.63 4.34 -11.37
N GLU A 27 -1.87 4.82 -11.30
CA GLU A 27 -2.31 6.02 -12.00
C GLU A 27 -1.66 7.29 -11.42
N GLN A 28 -1.51 7.38 -10.10
CA GLN A 28 -0.77 8.49 -9.47
C GLN A 28 0.70 8.50 -9.91
N TYR A 29 1.35 7.33 -9.96
CA TYR A 29 2.72 7.21 -10.45
C TYR A 29 2.86 7.64 -11.91
N ARG A 30 1.89 7.31 -12.77
CA ARG A 30 1.86 7.80 -14.15
C ARG A 30 1.85 9.33 -14.19
N ARG A 31 0.97 9.96 -13.42
CA ARG A 31 0.86 11.43 -13.36
C ARG A 31 2.14 12.10 -12.85
N PHE A 32 2.82 11.53 -11.87
CA PHE A 32 4.11 12.07 -11.40
C PHE A 32 5.17 12.06 -12.50
N ARG A 33 5.21 11.01 -13.33
CA ARG A 33 6.09 10.98 -14.51
C ARG A 33 5.70 12.02 -15.56
N GLU A 34 4.41 12.23 -15.80
CA GLU A 34 3.94 13.28 -16.72
C GLU A 34 4.35 14.67 -16.23
N LEU A 35 4.22 14.97 -14.93
CA LEU A 35 4.68 16.25 -14.36
C LEU A 35 6.15 16.54 -14.67
N ARG A 36 6.98 15.49 -14.67
CA ARG A 36 8.41 15.59 -14.96
C ARG A 36 8.70 15.89 -16.43
N LEU A 37 7.83 15.45 -17.35
CA LEU A 37 7.94 15.73 -18.78
C LEU A 37 7.42 17.12 -19.17
N LEU A 38 6.57 17.72 -18.34
CA LEU A 38 5.94 19.01 -18.60
C LEU A 38 6.80 20.22 -18.18
N THR A 39 7.98 19.99 -17.61
CA THR A 39 8.84 21.06 -17.09
C THR A 39 10.32 20.72 -17.23
N ASP A 40 11.08 21.69 -17.74
CA ASP A 40 12.54 21.65 -17.84
C ASP A 40 13.22 22.37 -16.66
N ASP A 41 12.44 22.89 -15.71
CA ASP A 41 12.98 23.59 -14.54
C ASP A 41 13.65 22.60 -13.56
N LEU A 42 14.96 22.76 -13.38
CA LEU A 42 15.78 21.89 -12.51
C LEU A 42 15.31 21.89 -11.05
N SER A 43 14.79 23.01 -10.55
CA SER A 43 14.32 23.11 -9.16
C SER A 43 13.03 22.31 -8.96
N PHE A 44 12.12 22.38 -9.93
CA PHE A 44 10.89 21.62 -9.96
C PHE A 44 11.16 20.12 -10.14
N GLN A 45 12.05 19.74 -11.06
CA GLN A 45 12.46 18.35 -11.23
C GLN A 45 13.10 17.78 -9.96
N SER A 46 13.91 18.58 -9.26
CA SER A 46 14.51 18.17 -7.98
C SER A 46 13.45 17.99 -6.88
N ALA A 47 12.44 18.87 -6.83
CA ALA A 47 11.32 18.73 -5.90
C ALA A 47 10.46 17.49 -6.21
N LEU A 48 10.26 17.15 -7.48
CA LEU A 48 9.54 15.94 -7.90
C LEU A 48 10.20 14.66 -7.40
N LEU A 49 11.53 14.61 -7.25
CA LEU A 49 12.22 13.45 -6.67
C LEU A 49 11.73 13.16 -5.23
N ASN A 50 11.43 14.20 -4.45
CA ASN A 50 10.88 14.02 -3.10
C ASN A 50 9.46 13.44 -3.14
N VAL A 51 8.65 13.83 -4.14
CA VAL A 51 7.30 13.30 -4.36
C VAL A 51 7.37 11.83 -4.77
N GLU A 52 8.25 11.48 -5.73
CA GLU A 52 8.48 10.11 -6.18
C GLU A 52 8.96 9.23 -5.01
N HIS A 53 9.85 9.75 -4.15
CA HIS A 53 10.31 9.04 -2.96
C HIS A 53 9.16 8.80 -1.95
N ALA A 54 8.36 9.81 -1.65
CA ALA A 54 7.22 9.67 -0.74
C ALA A 54 6.19 8.66 -1.27
N PHE A 55 5.95 8.66 -2.59
CA PHE A 55 5.11 7.67 -3.25
C PHE A 55 5.67 6.24 -3.07
N PHE A 56 6.97 6.05 -3.31
CA PHE A 56 7.62 4.76 -3.12
C PHE A 56 7.46 4.24 -1.68
N MET A 57 7.68 5.10 -0.69
CA MET A 57 7.49 4.75 0.73
C MET A 57 6.04 4.35 1.05
N THR A 58 5.07 4.98 0.39
CA THR A 58 3.64 4.64 0.53
C THR A 58 3.36 3.24 -0.02
N VAL A 59 3.82 2.93 -1.23
CA VAL A 59 3.67 1.60 -1.84
C VAL A 59 4.35 0.52 -0.99
N GLN A 60 5.56 0.79 -0.50
CA GLN A 60 6.27 -0.13 0.38
C GLN A 60 5.48 -0.40 1.66
N SER A 61 4.92 0.64 2.28
CA SER A 61 4.11 0.53 3.49
C SER A 61 2.85 -0.32 3.28
N LEU A 62 2.17 -0.16 2.15
CA LEU A 62 1.01 -1.00 1.80
C LEU A 62 1.38 -2.46 1.61
N ASN A 63 2.53 -2.75 0.99
CA ASN A 63 3.03 -4.10 0.85
C ASN A 63 3.35 -4.75 2.20
N ILE A 64 3.97 -4.00 3.12
CA ILE A 64 4.25 -4.46 4.48
C ILE A 64 2.94 -4.75 5.22
N LEU A 65 1.96 -3.83 5.19
CA LEU A 65 0.65 -4.02 5.81
C LEU A 65 -0.04 -5.29 5.31
N ARG A 66 -0.03 -5.51 3.99
CA ARG A 66 -0.60 -6.72 3.39
C ARG A 66 0.07 -7.99 3.90
N GLU A 67 1.39 -7.98 4.03
CA GLU A 67 2.14 -9.12 4.54
C GLU A 67 1.85 -9.39 6.01
N GLN A 68 1.81 -8.35 6.85
CA GLN A 68 1.46 -8.48 8.27
C GLN A 68 0.05 -9.04 8.48
N LEU A 69 -0.93 -8.61 7.65
CA LEU A 69 -2.29 -9.16 7.70
C LEU A 69 -2.32 -10.65 7.29
N ARG A 70 -1.51 -11.05 6.30
CA ARG A 70 -1.37 -12.47 5.92
C ARG A 70 -0.74 -13.30 7.02
N LEU A 71 0.32 -12.79 7.66
CA LEU A 71 0.97 -13.45 8.80
C LEU A 71 -0.01 -13.63 9.96
N LEU A 72 -0.84 -12.62 10.25
CA LEU A 72 -1.90 -12.71 11.25
C LEU A 72 -2.91 -13.83 10.92
N GLU A 73 -3.34 -13.95 9.66
CA GLU A 73 -4.21 -15.04 9.23
C GLU A 73 -3.56 -16.41 9.43
N VAL A 74 -2.30 -16.56 9.06
CA VAL A 74 -1.55 -17.83 9.20
C VAL A 74 -1.37 -18.19 10.67
N ALA A 75 -0.92 -17.25 11.50
CA ALA A 75 -0.67 -17.46 12.91
C ALA A 75 -1.98 -17.78 13.65
N SER A 76 -3.09 -17.13 13.29
CA SER A 76 -4.42 -17.47 13.80
C SER A 76 -4.84 -18.89 13.39
N LYS A 77 -4.61 -19.33 12.15
CA LYS A 77 -4.92 -20.72 11.75
C LYS A 77 -4.08 -21.77 12.49
N LYS A 78 -2.86 -21.42 12.90
CA LYS A 78 -1.96 -22.30 13.67
C LYS A 78 -2.20 -22.26 15.19
N GLY A 79 -3.05 -21.36 15.68
CA GLY A 79 -3.24 -21.15 17.12
C GLY A 79 -2.06 -20.43 17.80
N GLU A 80 -1.20 -19.76 17.05
CA GLU A 80 -0.03 -19.02 17.55
C GLU A 80 -0.40 -17.60 18.03
N VAL A 81 -1.59 -17.12 17.68
CA VAL A 81 -2.17 -15.85 18.14
C VAL A 81 -3.55 -16.15 18.74
N TYR A 82 -3.76 -15.66 19.97
CA TYR A 82 -4.94 -15.85 20.80
C TYR A 82 -5.78 -14.57 20.85
#